data_AF-A0A968MJE3-F1
#
_entry.id   AF-A0A968MJE3-F1
#
_cell.length_a   1.000
_cell.length_b   1.000
_cell.length_c   1.000
_cell.angle_alpha   90.00
_cell.angle_beta   90.00
_cell.angle_gamma   90.00
#
_symmetry.space_group_name_H-M   'P 1'
#
loop_
_entity.id
_entity.type
_entity.pdbx_description
1 polymer ?
#
loop_
_entity_poly.entity_id
_entity_poly.type
_entity_poly.pdbx_seq_one_letter_code
_entity_poly.pdbx_strand_id
1 'polypeptide(L)'
;MTKHLEPLLPLVQQVLTAPNFPEQEMEAYIKRSQQRLKVDLSKNDIVADRVITERIFGTSHPYGYNTEPATFEQLNRSDLRQHFENNYHALNGMLIIKRKIEYAHPSVAQSIFRATPLKKRRI
;
A
#
# COMPACT_ATOMS: atom_id res chain seq x y z
N MET A 1 -27.74 5.43 3.56
CA MET A 1 -26.37 5.32 3.02
C MET A 1 -25.75 3.91 3.25
N THR A 2 -26.56 2.85 3.37
CA THR A 2 -26.11 1.48 3.75
C THR A 2 -26.29 0.42 2.66
N LYS A 3 -26.93 0.76 1.52
CA LYS A 3 -27.22 -0.19 0.42
C LYS A 3 -26.04 -0.52 -0.49
N HIS A 4 -24.89 0.13 -0.29
CA HIS A 4 -23.73 -0.02 -1.17
C HIS A 4 -22.65 -0.93 -0.61
N LEU A 5 -22.72 -1.36 0.65
CA LEU A 5 -21.68 -2.19 1.23
C LEU A 5 -21.66 -3.61 0.62
N GLU A 6 -22.81 -4.26 0.52
CA GLU A 6 -22.93 -5.60 -0.10
C GLU A 6 -22.42 -5.66 -1.55
N PRO A 7 -22.80 -4.74 -2.46
CA PRO A 7 -22.25 -4.76 -3.82
C PRO A 7 -20.78 -4.30 -3.91
N LEU A 8 -20.28 -3.53 -2.94
CA LEU A 8 -18.89 -3.03 -2.97
C LEU A 8 -17.90 -4.07 -2.41
N LEU A 9 -18.35 -4.99 -1.56
CA LEU A 9 -17.50 -6.02 -0.97
C LEU A 9 -16.83 -6.93 -2.02
N PRO A 10 -17.53 -7.45 -3.05
CA PRO A 10 -16.89 -8.19 -4.14
C PRO A 10 -15.86 -7.37 -4.92
N LEU A 11 -16.12 -6.06 -5.12
CA LEU A 11 -15.18 -5.18 -5.81
C LEU A 11 -13.90 -4.97 -4.99
N VAL A 12 -14.05 -4.72 -3.69
CA VAL A 12 -12.90 -4.60 -2.77
C VAL A 12 -12.10 -5.90 -2.75
N GLN A 13 -12.78 -7.05 -2.71
CA GLN A 13 -12.12 -8.34 -2.80
C GLN A 13 -11.30 -8.46 -4.10
N GLN A 14 -11.88 -8.14 -5.26
CA GLN A 14 -11.16 -8.20 -6.54
C GLN A 14 -9.92 -7.30 -6.57
N VAL A 15 -10.03 -6.08 -6.06
CA VAL A 15 -8.89 -5.14 -6.00
C VAL A 15 -7.77 -5.68 -5.10
N LEU A 16 -8.13 -6.34 -4.00
CA LEU A 16 -7.16 -6.91 -3.05
C LEU A 16 -6.56 -8.24 -3.51
N THR A 17 -7.25 -9.03 -4.34
CA THR A 17 -6.80 -10.37 -4.73
C THR A 17 -6.20 -10.44 -6.14
N ALA A 18 -6.63 -9.59 -7.07
CA ALA A 18 -6.26 -9.68 -8.48
C ALA A 18 -5.99 -8.31 -9.15
N PRO A 19 -5.05 -7.50 -8.62
CA PRO A 19 -4.63 -6.26 -9.29
C PRO A 19 -3.89 -6.57 -10.61
N ASN A 20 -4.20 -5.80 -11.66
CA ASN A 20 -3.60 -5.97 -12.99
C ASN A 20 -2.35 -5.11 -13.23
N PHE A 21 -2.04 -4.15 -12.35
CA PHE A 21 -0.89 -3.23 -12.41
C PHE A 21 -0.56 -2.76 -13.83
N PRO A 22 -1.40 -1.92 -14.48
CA PRO A 22 -1.16 -1.46 -15.85
C PRO A 22 0.09 -0.58 -15.92
N GLU A 23 0.89 -0.75 -16.98
CA GLU A 23 2.16 -0.05 -17.13
C GLU A 23 1.98 1.47 -17.29
N GLN A 24 0.98 1.89 -18.08
CA GLN A 24 0.64 3.30 -18.25
C GLN A 24 0.26 4.00 -16.94
N GLU A 25 -0.48 3.31 -16.06
CA GLU A 25 -0.84 3.84 -14.74
C GLU A 25 0.39 3.96 -13.82
N MET A 26 1.32 3.01 -13.93
CA MET A 26 2.59 3.06 -13.19
C MET A 26 3.45 4.24 -13.64
N GLU A 27 3.60 4.47 -14.95
CA GLU A 27 4.31 5.64 -15.46
C GLU A 27 3.66 6.95 -15.02
N ALA A 28 2.33 7.03 -15.07
CA ALA A 28 1.59 8.18 -14.59
C ALA A 28 1.77 8.38 -13.08
N TYR A 29 1.83 7.30 -12.30
CA TYR A 29 2.12 7.34 -10.86
C TYR A 29 3.54 7.84 -10.58
N ILE A 30 4.55 7.35 -11.30
CA ILE A 30 5.96 7.77 -11.16
C ILE A 30 6.07 9.28 -11.42
N LYS A 31 5.53 9.77 -12.54
CA LYS A 31 5.55 11.20 -12.90
C LYS A 31 4.88 12.07 -11.82
N ARG A 32 3.69 11.68 -11.36
CA ARG A 32 2.96 12.40 -10.29
C ARG A 32 3.73 12.40 -8.97
N SER A 33 4.36 11.28 -8.62
CA SER A 33 5.13 11.15 -7.38
C SER A 33 6.40 11.99 -7.40
N GLN A 34 7.11 12.03 -8.53
CA GLN A 34 8.26 12.92 -8.72
C GLN A 34 7.86 14.40 -8.61
N GLN A 35 6.73 14.80 -9.22
CA GLN A 35 6.21 16.16 -9.11
C GLN A 35 5.84 16.50 -7.66
N ARG A 36 5.16 15.60 -6.95
CA ARG A 36 4.83 15.77 -5.52
C ARG A 36 6.09 15.91 -4.68
N LEU A 37 7.09 15.07 -4.92
CA LEU A 37 8.37 15.13 -4.21
C LEU A 37 9.04 16.49 -4.39
N LYS A 38 9.03 17.08 -5.60
CA LYS A 38 9.57 18.43 -5.83
C LYS A 38 8.87 19.49 -4.98
N VAL A 39 7.54 19.41 -4.87
CA VAL A 39 6.74 20.33 -4.03
C VAL A 39 7.01 20.11 -2.54
N ASP A 40 7.22 18.87 -2.12
CA ASP A 40 7.52 18.57 -0.72
C ASP A 40 8.94 19.02 -0.34
N LEU A 41 9.91 18.89 -1.25
CA LEU A 41 11.27 19.39 -1.06
C LEU A 41 11.37 20.93 -1.04
N SER A 42 10.37 21.66 -1.50
CA SER A 42 10.33 23.12 -1.35
C SER A 42 9.76 23.56 0.00
N LYS A 43 9.28 22.64 0.84
CA LYS A 43 8.77 22.93 2.19
C LYS A 43 9.87 22.68 3.22
N ASN A 44 10.27 23.72 3.94
CA ASN A 44 11.35 23.63 4.93
C ASN A 44 11.07 22.59 6.02
N ASP A 45 9.82 22.45 6.47
CA ASP A 45 9.45 21.48 7.51
C ASP A 45 9.74 20.04 7.07
N ILE A 46 9.44 19.70 5.82
CA ILE A 46 9.72 18.36 5.26
C ILE A 46 11.22 18.13 5.14
N VAL A 47 11.98 19.14 4.70
CA VAL A 47 13.44 19.03 4.59
C VAL A 47 14.07 18.87 5.97
N ALA A 48 13.61 19.62 6.97
CA ALA A 48 14.08 19.51 8.35
C ALA A 48 13.84 18.10 8.92
N ASP A 49 12.62 17.57 8.79
CA ASP A 49 12.29 16.22 9.27
C ASP A 49 13.18 15.16 8.61
N ARG A 50 13.39 15.24 7.29
CA ARG A 50 14.27 14.31 6.55
C ARG A 50 15.71 14.34 7.04
N VAL A 51 16.25 15.54 7.31
CA VAL A 51 17.62 15.68 7.82
C VAL A 51 17.72 15.14 9.25
N ILE A 52 16.73 15.42 10.09
CA ILE A 52 16.70 14.95 11.47
C ILE A 52 16.66 13.41 11.52
N THR A 53 15.74 12.79 10.79
CA THR A 53 15.61 11.33 10.80
C THR A 53 16.84 10.64 10.21
N GLU A 54 17.42 11.20 9.14
CA GLU A 54 18.68 10.71 8.56
C GLU A 54 19.84 10.82 9.55
N ARG A 55 19.93 11.90 10.32
CA ARG A 55 20.98 12.08 11.34
C ARG A 55 20.83 11.13 12.52
N ILE A 56 19.58 10.81 12.91
CA ILE A 56 19.30 9.93 14.04
C ILE A 56 19.51 8.46 13.67
N PHE A 57 18.99 8.03 12.51
CA PHE A 57 18.94 6.62 12.14
C PHE A 57 19.98 6.21 11.07
N GLY A 58 20.64 7.18 10.43
CA GLY A 58 21.50 6.95 9.29
C GLY A 58 20.74 6.73 7.99
N THR A 59 21.44 6.82 6.86
CA THR A 59 20.86 6.70 5.52
C THR A 59 20.43 5.29 5.14
N SER A 60 20.92 4.26 5.85
CA SER A 60 20.66 2.85 5.56
C SER A 60 19.47 2.27 6.34
N HIS A 61 19.00 2.95 7.39
CA HIS A 61 17.92 2.45 8.23
C HIS A 61 16.55 2.78 7.62
N PRO A 62 15.52 1.91 7.73
CA PRO A 62 14.16 2.17 7.25
C PRO A 62 13.51 3.49 7.71
N TYR A 63 14.00 4.07 8.81
CA TYR A 63 13.52 5.36 9.33
C TYR A 63 14.35 6.57 8.91
N GLY A 64 15.54 6.37 8.34
CA GLY A 64 16.45 7.45 7.95
C GLY A 64 16.79 7.49 6.46
N TYR A 65 16.37 6.50 5.67
CA TYR A 65 16.51 6.59 4.21
C TYR A 65 15.52 7.60 3.64
N ASN A 66 16.01 8.43 2.71
CA ASN A 66 15.22 9.44 2.03
C ASN A 66 14.91 9.00 0.60
N THR A 67 13.69 9.26 0.13
CA THR A 67 13.32 9.01 -1.26
C THR A 67 13.81 10.14 -2.15
N GLU A 68 14.51 9.76 -3.22
CA GLU A 68 15.02 10.66 -4.25
C GLU A 68 14.25 10.50 -5.56
N PRO A 69 14.31 11.50 -6.46
CA PRO A 69 13.69 11.40 -7.79
C PRO A 69 14.17 10.16 -8.57
N ALA A 70 15.47 9.83 -8.45
CA ALA A 70 16.09 8.66 -9.07
C ALA A 70 15.53 7.33 -8.53
N THR A 71 15.10 7.29 -7.27
CA THR A 71 14.44 6.11 -6.67
C THR A 71 13.15 5.76 -7.42
N PHE A 72 12.42 6.75 -7.94
CA PHE A 72 11.21 6.51 -8.73
C PHE A 72 11.50 6.05 -10.16
N GLU A 73 12.64 6.42 -10.74
CA GLU A 73 13.04 6.01 -12.10
C GLU A 73 13.45 4.53 -12.17
N GLN A 74 13.93 4.00 -11.04
CA GLN A 74 14.32 2.60 -10.91
C GLN A 74 13.13 1.65 -10.67
N LEU A 75 11.93 2.18 -10.40
CA LEU A 75 10.76 1.38 -10.04
C LEU A 75 10.18 0.66 -11.26
N ASN A 76 10.15 -0.68 -11.19
CA ASN A 76 9.60 -1.52 -12.24
C ASN A 76 8.30 -2.23 -11.82
N ARG A 77 7.56 -2.68 -12.82
CA ARG A 77 6.30 -3.43 -12.61
C ARG A 77 6.54 -4.76 -11.89
N SER A 78 7.70 -5.38 -12.09
CA SER A 78 8.13 -6.58 -11.37
C SER A 78 8.20 -6.34 -9.87
N ASP A 79 8.70 -5.17 -9.46
CA ASP A 79 8.91 -4.82 -8.06
C ASP A 79 7.57 -4.67 -7.34
N LEU A 80 6.58 -4.07 -8.02
CA LEU A 80 5.20 -3.99 -7.53
C LEU A 80 4.56 -5.35 -7.37
N ARG A 81 4.71 -6.25 -8.35
CA ARG A 81 4.17 -7.62 -8.27
C ARG A 81 4.83 -8.40 -7.13
N GLN A 82 6.15 -8.33 -7.02
CA GLN A 82 6.89 -8.99 -5.95
C GLN A 82 6.52 -8.44 -4.57
N HIS A 83 6.38 -7.11 -4.44
CA HIS A 83 5.92 -6.47 -3.21
C HIS A 83 4.49 -6.90 -2.86
N PHE A 84 3.60 -6.98 -3.84
CA PHE A 84 2.22 -7.43 -3.66
C PHE A 84 2.18 -8.88 -3.13
N GLU A 85 2.86 -9.81 -3.79
CA GLU A 85 2.93 -11.22 -3.37
C GLU A 85 3.54 -11.39 -1.97
N ASN A 86 4.54 -10.58 -1.62
CA ASN A 86 5.25 -10.71 -0.35
C ASN A 86 4.50 -10.14 0.85
N ASN A 87 3.71 -9.07 0.66
CA ASN A 87 3.13 -8.28 1.74
C ASN A 87 1.61 -8.34 1.83
N TYR A 88 0.91 -8.61 0.72
CA TYR A 88 -0.55 -8.65 0.66
C TYR A 88 -1.05 -10.10 0.80
N HIS A 89 -0.96 -10.62 2.02
CA HIS A 89 -1.48 -11.93 2.40
C HIS A 89 -2.34 -11.85 3.67
N ALA A 90 -3.24 -12.82 3.88
CA ALA A 90 -4.22 -12.80 4.97
C ALA A 90 -3.60 -12.61 6.37
N LEU A 91 -2.38 -13.10 6.58
CA LEU A 91 -1.64 -12.97 7.86
C LEU A 91 -1.09 -11.57 8.15
N ASN A 92 -1.10 -10.65 7.18
CA ASN A 92 -0.58 -9.28 7.31
C ASN A 92 -1.69 -8.22 7.07
N GLY A 93 -2.96 -8.64 7.08
CA GLY A 93 -4.11 -7.76 6.87
C GLY A 93 -4.98 -7.65 8.11
N MET A 94 -5.47 -6.44 8.40
CA MET A 94 -6.46 -6.19 9.45
C MET A 94 -7.68 -5.48 8.85
N LEU A 95 -8.86 -6.06 9.04
CA LEU A 95 -10.13 -5.46 8.60
C LEU A 95 -10.84 -4.81 9.77
N ILE A 96 -10.95 -3.48 9.75
CA ILE A 96 -11.68 -2.71 10.76
C ILE A 96 -13.03 -2.27 10.17
N ILE A 97 -14.13 -2.71 10.79
CA ILE A 97 -15.49 -2.30 10.41
C ILE A 97 -16.09 -1.51 11.57
N LYS A 98 -16.27 -0.19 11.40
CA LYS A 98 -16.95 0.64 12.39
C LYS A 98 -18.43 0.76 12.03
N ARG A 99 -19.28 0.06 12.78
CA ARG A 99 -20.75 0.16 12.72
C ARG A 99 -21.33 0.21 14.14
N LYS A 100 -22.54 0.76 14.30
CA LYS A 100 -23.38 0.55 15.49
C LYS A 100 -24.03 -0.83 15.32
N ILE A 101 -23.43 -1.88 15.91
CA ILE A 101 -23.63 -3.27 15.42
C ILE A 101 -24.70 -4.00 16.26
N GLU A 102 -25.90 -4.13 15.69
CA GLU A 102 -26.63 -5.41 15.74
C GLU A 102 -26.15 -6.23 14.54
N TYR A 103 -25.45 -7.32 14.82
CA TYR A 103 -25.00 -8.38 13.89
C TYR A 103 -24.18 -7.94 12.66
N ALA A 104 -22.85 -7.94 12.82
CA ALA A 104 -21.93 -8.07 11.69
C ALA A 104 -21.99 -9.52 11.20
N HIS A 105 -22.40 -9.75 9.95
CA HIS A 105 -22.40 -11.08 9.34
C HIS A 105 -20.95 -11.60 9.27
N PRO A 106 -20.54 -12.59 10.09
CA PRO A 106 -19.16 -13.09 10.13
C PRO A 106 -18.74 -13.72 8.80
N SER A 107 -19.71 -14.09 7.97
CA SER A 107 -19.53 -14.68 6.63
C SER A 107 -18.79 -13.76 5.66
N VAL A 108 -18.96 -12.44 5.78
CA VAL A 108 -18.33 -11.46 4.87
C VAL A 108 -16.84 -11.30 5.15
N ALA A 109 -16.46 -11.25 6.43
CA ALA A 109 -15.05 -11.21 6.80
C ALA A 109 -14.35 -12.51 6.36
N GLN A 110 -15.01 -13.65 6.54
CA GLN A 110 -14.47 -14.95 6.14
C GLN A 110 -14.29 -15.11 4.63
N SER A 111 -15.16 -14.52 3.79
CA SER A 111 -15.00 -14.61 2.33
C SER A 111 -13.80 -13.83 1.81
N ILE A 112 -13.50 -12.66 2.38
CA ILE A 112 -12.34 -11.83 1.99
C ILE A 112 -11.03 -12.49 2.43
N PHE A 113 -10.96 -12.94 3.68
CA PHE A 113 -9.73 -13.56 4.20
C PHE A 113 -9.45 -14.95 3.59
N ARG A 114 -10.46 -15.72 3.19
CA ARG A 114 -10.27 -17.02 2.49
C ARG A 114 -9.74 -16.87 1.07
N ALA A 115 -10.07 -15.78 0.38
CA ALA A 115 -9.65 -15.55 -1.01
C ALA A 115 -8.23 -14.96 -1.13
N THR A 116 -7.63 -14.53 -0.02
CA THR A 116 -6.31 -13.93 -0.03
C THR A 116 -5.25 -15.03 0.10
N PRO A 117 -4.24 -15.09 -0.79
CA PRO A 117 -3.24 -16.14 -0.76
C PRO A 117 -2.50 -16.17 0.60
N LEU A 118 -2.40 -17.37 1.19
CA LEU A 118 -1.62 -17.61 2.39
C LEU A 118 -0.17 -17.82 1.97
N LYS A 119 0.75 -16.97 2.45
CA LYS A 119 2.19 -17.19 2.27
C LYS A 119 2.56 -18.52 2.93
N LYS A 120 3.00 -19.51 2.13
CA LYS A 120 3.62 -20.73 2.67
C LYS A 120 4.82 -20.29 3.51
N ARG A 121 4.81 -20.62 4.80
CA ARG A 121 5.97 -20.46 5.68
C ARG A 121 7.17 -21.11 4.98
N ARG A 122 8.17 -20.30 4.66
CA ARG A 122 9.46 -20.77 4.17
C ARG A 122 10.18 -21.33 5.40
N ILE A 123 10.11 -22.65 5.57
CA ILE A 123 10.99 -23.42 6.46
C ILE A 123 12.30 -23.63 5.70
#